data_AF-A0A4Q4T7M5-F1
#
_entry.id   AF-A0A4Q4T7M5-F1
#
_cell.length_a   1.000
_cell.length_b   1.000
_cell.length_c   1.000
_cell.angle_alpha   90.00
_cell.angle_beta   90.00
_cell.angle_gamma   90.00
#
_symmetry.space_group_name_H-M   'P 1'
#
loop_
_entity.id
_entity.type
_entity.pdbx_description
1 polymer ?
#
loop_
_entity_poly.entity_id
_entity_poly.type
_entity_poly.pdbx_seq_one_letter_code
_entity_poly.pdbx_strand_id
1 'polypeptide(L)'
;MVKRRTVIVTEDPKLHLVWIYDRIFIKPLPRYIISYAFWRDFIGDAEDADRIRRAALGYLRTYLYLVRYESDFRIAQDSGLQLIPTDITWEQFSNFASDLANITDYDVSARYAYGEIRLTRLNFYAPFLLRKSYFQRVEYQYGTYFSRFYGPVLFVFGVASIVLSGLQVAVAVDEPDKNSRSLSVVALWWQKNGSLRSEIDFAS
;
A
#
# COMPACT_ATOMS: atom_id res chain seq x y z
N MET A 1 18.02 18.90 3.52
CA MET A 1 16.60 18.53 3.33
C MET A 1 16.24 17.42 4.32
N VAL A 2 15.50 17.72 5.38
CA VAL A 2 14.97 16.69 6.30
C VAL A 2 13.75 16.06 5.61
N LYS A 3 13.85 14.77 5.25
CA LYS A 3 12.69 14.04 4.72
C LYS A 3 11.78 13.71 5.91
N ARG A 4 10.65 14.41 6.01
CA ARG A 4 9.62 14.24 7.06
C ARG A 4 8.97 12.85 6.93
N ARG A 5 9.65 11.84 7.47
CA ARG A 5 9.21 10.44 7.40
C ARG A 5 8.75 9.97 8.77
N THR A 6 7.63 9.26 8.78
CA THR A 6 7.09 8.64 9.98
C THR A 6 7.76 7.28 10.17
N VAL A 7 8.38 7.06 11.32
CA VAL A 7 8.96 5.76 11.68
C VAL A 7 7.87 4.88 12.25
N ILE A 8 7.76 3.64 11.76
CA ILE A 8 6.81 2.63 12.23
C ILE A 8 7.58 1.42 12.72
N VAL A 9 7.32 1.02 13.96
CA VAL A 9 7.91 -0.16 14.58
C VAL A 9 7.24 -1.43 14.04
N THR A 10 8.02 -2.43 13.66
CA THR A 10 7.50 -3.72 13.17
C THR A 10 8.33 -4.88 13.69
N GLU A 11 7.72 -6.00 14.05
CA GLU A 11 8.48 -7.19 14.47
C GLU A 11 8.96 -8.05 13.28
N ASP A 12 8.37 -7.85 12.09
CA ASP A 12 8.71 -8.62 10.90
C ASP A 12 10.09 -8.21 10.36
N PRO A 13 11.09 -9.12 10.37
CA PRO A 13 12.39 -8.81 9.80
C PRO A 13 12.26 -8.39 8.34
N LYS A 14 11.39 -8.99 7.53
CA LYS A 14 11.29 -8.69 6.09
C LYS A 14 10.99 -7.21 5.79
N LEU A 15 10.36 -6.50 6.72
CA LEU A 15 9.99 -5.10 6.59
C LEU A 15 11.03 -4.14 7.19
N HIS A 16 12.07 -4.62 7.89
CA HIS A 16 13.12 -3.77 8.45
C HIS A 16 13.91 -3.06 7.33
N LEU A 17 14.00 -1.72 7.42
CA LEU A 17 14.54 -0.78 6.42
C LEU A 17 13.75 -0.67 5.11
N VAL A 18 12.50 -1.11 5.14
CA VAL A 18 11.59 -0.93 4.00
C VAL A 18 10.81 0.36 4.20
N TRP A 19 10.86 1.25 3.21
CA TRP A 19 10.04 2.46 3.18
C TRP A 19 8.82 2.31 2.24
N ILE A 20 7.69 2.88 2.66
CA ILE A 20 6.46 2.97 1.86
C ILE A 20 5.94 4.40 1.99
N TYR A 21 5.88 5.13 0.87
CA TYR A 21 5.47 6.54 0.83
C TYR A 21 6.31 7.44 1.76
N ASP A 22 5.69 7.94 2.83
CA ASP A 22 6.25 8.78 3.88
C ASP A 22 6.61 7.98 5.14
N ARG A 23 6.45 6.66 5.14
CA ARG A 23 6.69 5.79 6.30
C ARG A 23 7.91 4.91 6.09
N ILE A 24 8.67 4.67 7.15
CA ILE A 24 9.76 3.69 7.18
C ILE A 24 9.50 2.68 8.28
N PHE A 25 9.62 1.40 7.94
CA PHE A 25 9.44 0.31 8.87
C PHE A 25 10.79 -0.08 9.47
N ILE A 26 10.89 -0.03 10.79
CA ILE A 26 12.12 -0.35 11.51
C ILE A 26 11.77 -1.34 12.61
N LYS A 27 12.39 -2.51 12.54
CA LYS A 27 12.33 -3.48 13.62
C LYS A 27 13.13 -3.00 14.84
N PRO A 28 12.60 -3.05 16.08
CA PRO A 28 13.32 -2.63 17.28
C PRO A 28 14.48 -3.58 17.58
N LEU A 29 15.53 -3.07 18.20
CA LEU A 29 16.73 -3.82 18.53
C LEU A 29 16.44 -4.79 19.69
N PRO A 30 16.44 -6.11 19.46
CA PRO A 30 16.13 -7.05 20.52
C PRO A 30 17.28 -7.14 21.52
N ARG A 31 16.98 -7.10 22.82
CA ARG A 31 17.99 -7.12 23.90
C ARG A 31 18.96 -8.30 23.83
N TYR A 32 18.45 -9.47 23.45
CA TYR A 32 19.27 -10.68 23.38
C TYR A 32 20.39 -10.58 22.34
N ILE A 33 20.21 -9.82 21.26
CA ILE A 33 21.22 -9.74 20.19
C ILE A 33 22.46 -8.92 20.59
N ILE A 34 22.34 -8.11 21.65
CA ILE A 34 23.43 -7.30 22.19
C ILE A 34 24.22 -8.11 23.24
N SER A 35 23.61 -9.15 23.83
CA SER A 35 24.24 -9.96 24.87
C SER A 35 25.21 -11.00 24.29
N TYR A 36 26.49 -10.91 24.67
CA TYR A 36 27.50 -11.89 24.25
C TYR A 36 27.16 -13.34 24.66
N ALA A 37 26.53 -13.54 25.83
CA ALA A 37 26.11 -14.86 26.29
C ALA A 37 25.13 -15.52 25.29
N PHE A 38 24.22 -14.73 24.70
CA PHE A 38 23.30 -15.25 23.68
C PHE A 38 24.04 -15.73 22.43
N TRP A 39 25.06 -15.00 21.97
CA TRP A 39 25.86 -15.42 20.82
C TRP A 39 26.62 -16.72 21.09
N ARG A 40 27.20 -16.86 22.28
CA ARG A 40 27.92 -18.07 22.68
C ARG A 40 26.97 -19.27 22.78
N ASP A 41 25.84 -19.10 23.46
CA ASP A 41 24.99 -20.22 23.87
C ASP A 41 23.98 -20.65 22.78
N PHE A 42 23.52 -19.71 21.93
CA PHE A 42 22.47 -19.99 20.93
C PHE A 42 22.94 -19.95 19.47
N ILE A 43 24.04 -19.25 19.17
CA ILE A 43 24.54 -19.13 17.79
C ILE A 43 25.73 -20.07 17.56
N GLY A 44 26.48 -20.45 18.60
CA GLY A 44 27.68 -21.30 18.45
C GLY A 44 27.42 -22.75 18.03
N ASP A 45 26.27 -23.33 18.38
CA ASP A 45 26.03 -24.78 18.35
C ASP A 45 24.99 -25.24 17.30
N ALA A 46 24.47 -24.32 16.49
CA ALA A 46 23.43 -24.63 15.51
C ALA A 46 24.01 -25.08 14.16
N GLU A 47 23.38 -26.04 13.46
CA GLU A 47 23.75 -26.40 12.08
C GLU A 47 23.66 -25.20 11.10
N ASP A 48 22.78 -24.24 11.41
CA ASP A 48 22.59 -22.99 10.67
C ASP A 48 23.33 -21.78 11.31
N ALA A 49 24.25 -22.04 12.25
CA ALA A 49 24.99 -21.03 13.02
C ALA A 49 25.53 -19.90 12.15
N ASP A 50 26.23 -20.23 11.07
CA ASP A 50 26.83 -19.25 10.17
C ASP A 50 25.78 -18.37 9.47
N ARG A 51 24.66 -18.95 9.05
CA ARG A 51 23.58 -18.20 8.40
C ARG A 51 22.93 -17.22 9.37
N ILE A 52 22.67 -17.68 10.60
CA ILE A 52 22.08 -16.87 11.67
C ILE A 52 23.04 -15.77 12.10
N ARG A 53 24.33 -16.10 12.27
CA ARG A 53 25.40 -15.16 12.59
C ARG A 53 25.48 -14.04 11.57
N ARG A 54 25.55 -14.37 10.28
CA ARG A 54 25.59 -13.38 9.18
C ARG A 54 24.33 -12.51 9.12
N ALA A 55 23.16 -13.07 9.43
CA ALA A 55 21.92 -12.31 9.47
C ALA A 55 21.87 -11.35 10.68
N ALA A 56 22.32 -11.81 11.85
CA ALA A 56 22.39 -11.01 13.06
C ALA A 56 23.42 -9.88 12.95
N LEU A 57 24.61 -10.15 12.40
CA LEU A 57 25.63 -9.13 12.12
C LEU A 57 25.13 -8.10 11.11
N GLY A 58 24.44 -8.55 10.05
CA GLY A 58 23.78 -7.65 9.10
C GLY A 58 22.75 -6.73 9.73
N TYR A 59 21.94 -7.27 10.64
CA TYR A 59 20.96 -6.50 11.39
C TYR A 59 21.58 -5.52 12.38
N LEU A 60 22.68 -5.87 13.03
CA LEU A 60 23.40 -4.95 13.89
C LEU A 60 24.02 -3.81 13.08
N ARG A 61 24.58 -4.14 11.92
CA ARG A 61 25.17 -3.16 11.01
C ARG A 61 24.16 -2.14 10.49
N THR A 62 22.91 -2.51 10.24
CA THR A 62 21.87 -1.53 9.88
C THR A 62 21.65 -0.52 11.01
N TYR A 63 21.66 -0.97 12.26
CA TYR A 63 21.59 -0.10 13.44
C TYR A 63 22.80 0.82 13.59
N LEU A 64 24.01 0.36 13.25
CA LEU A 64 25.21 1.20 13.23
C LEU A 64 25.11 2.36 12.23
N TYR A 65 24.47 2.13 11.07
CA TYR A 65 24.24 3.18 10.09
C TYR A 65 23.07 4.10 10.45
N LEU A 66 22.07 3.59 11.16
CA LEU A 66 20.92 4.38 11.63
C LEU A 66 21.29 5.31 12.78
N VAL A 67 22.15 4.86 13.69
CA VAL A 67 22.47 5.54 14.95
C VAL A 67 23.96 5.88 14.97
N ARG A 68 24.31 6.98 14.28
CA ARG A 68 25.71 7.42 14.16
C ARG A 68 26.09 8.45 15.22
N TYR A 69 25.14 9.27 15.62
CA TYR A 69 25.35 10.34 16.59
C TYR A 69 24.50 10.12 17.84
N GLU A 70 24.93 10.72 18.95
CA GLU A 70 24.17 10.69 20.21
C GLU A 70 22.77 11.28 20.06
N SER A 71 22.58 12.27 19.17
CA SER A 71 21.25 12.81 18.84
C SER A 71 20.33 11.74 18.26
N ASP A 72 20.85 10.87 17.39
CA ASP A 72 20.08 9.80 16.76
C ASP A 72 19.73 8.73 17.79
N PHE A 73 20.64 8.46 18.73
CA PHE A 73 20.43 7.53 19.83
C PHE A 73 19.30 8.00 20.75
N ARG A 74 19.28 9.29 21.10
CA ARG A 74 18.20 9.89 21.89
C ARG A 74 16.84 9.81 21.18
N ILE A 75 16.81 10.01 19.86
CA ILE A 75 15.59 9.83 19.05
C ILE A 75 15.15 8.36 19.05
N ALA A 76 16.09 7.42 18.96
CA ALA A 76 15.80 5.99 18.98
C ALA A 76 15.29 5.48 20.34
N GLN A 77 15.64 6.15 21.44
CA GLN A 77 15.13 5.88 22.79
C GLN A 77 13.83 6.62 23.13
N ASP A 78 13.32 7.46 22.24
CA ASP A 78 12.07 8.19 22.49
C ASP A 78 10.92 7.23 22.79
N SER A 79 10.07 7.64 23.73
CA SER A 79 8.93 6.87 24.25
C SER A 79 7.94 6.42 23.17
N GLY A 80 7.85 7.16 22.07
CA GLY A 80 6.99 6.81 20.93
C GLY A 80 7.58 5.78 19.96
N LEU A 81 8.90 5.54 20.00
CA LEU A 81 9.59 4.67 19.04
C LEU A 81 10.23 3.43 19.70
N GLN A 82 10.83 3.58 20.89
CA GLN A 82 11.48 2.51 21.66
C GLN A 82 12.26 1.51 20.80
N LEU A 83 13.06 2.03 19.85
CA LEU A 83 13.86 1.20 18.95
C LEU A 83 15.05 0.60 19.68
N ILE A 84 15.61 1.34 20.64
CA ILE A 84 16.69 0.89 21.49
C ILE A 84 16.16 0.82 22.94
N PRO A 85 16.49 -0.25 23.69
CA PRO A 85 16.18 -0.33 25.10
C PRO A 85 16.71 0.89 25.89
N THR A 86 15.89 1.44 26.77
CA THR A 86 16.21 2.66 27.55
C THR A 86 17.27 2.44 28.62
N ASP A 87 17.59 1.19 28.94
CA ASP A 87 18.60 0.77 29.91
C ASP A 87 20.04 0.88 29.38
N ILE A 88 20.22 1.10 28.07
CA ILE A 88 21.53 1.18 27.43
C ILE A 88 21.98 2.65 27.37
N THR A 89 23.21 2.93 27.79
CA THR A 89 23.81 4.26 27.65
C THR A 89 24.46 4.45 26.28
N TRP A 90 24.61 5.70 25.85
CA TRP A 90 25.33 6.04 24.62
C TRP A 90 26.75 5.47 24.62
N GLU A 91 27.47 5.53 25.74
CA GLU A 91 28.84 5.02 25.86
C GLU A 91 28.92 3.51 25.63
N GLN A 92 28.00 2.74 26.23
CA GLN A 92 27.91 1.29 26.04
C GLN A 92 27.62 0.95 24.58
N PHE A 93 26.66 1.67 23.97
CA PHE A 93 26.33 1.48 22.56
C PHE A 93 27.48 1.88 21.64
N SER A 94 28.20 2.96 21.91
CA SER A 94 29.33 3.44 21.12
C SER A 94 30.53 2.49 21.18
N ASN A 95 30.82 1.93 22.35
CA ASN A 95 31.86 0.91 22.50
C ASN A 95 31.50 -0.35 21.71
N PHE A 96 30.28 -0.85 21.88
CA PHE A 96 29.76 -1.98 21.10
C PHE A 96 29.78 -1.70 19.59
N ALA A 97 29.37 -0.50 19.18
CA ALA A 97 29.37 -0.07 17.79
C ALA A 97 30.78 -0.04 17.19
N SER A 98 31.77 0.35 17.98
CA SER A 98 33.17 0.42 17.56
C SER A 98 33.75 -0.98 17.34
N ASP A 99 33.43 -1.93 18.22
CA ASP A 99 33.84 -3.34 18.07
C ASP A 99 33.21 -3.98 16.82
N LEU A 100 31.99 -3.58 16.46
CA LEU A 100 31.27 -4.08 15.29
C LEU A 100 31.52 -3.28 14.00
N ALA A 101 32.23 -2.15 14.06
CA ALA A 101 32.49 -1.31 12.88
C ALA A 101 33.37 -2.01 11.84
N ASN A 102 34.13 -3.03 12.23
CA ASN A 102 35.05 -3.76 11.36
C ASN A 102 34.40 -4.90 10.54
N ILE A 103 33.07 -5.03 10.60
CA ILE A 103 32.34 -6.08 9.86
C ILE A 103 32.25 -5.70 8.38
N THR A 104 32.78 -6.57 7.50
CA THR A 104 32.77 -6.34 6.04
C THR A 104 31.47 -6.81 5.38
N ASP A 105 31.22 -6.37 4.13
CA ASP A 105 30.04 -6.77 3.35
C ASP A 105 29.90 -8.28 3.16
N TYR A 106 31.03 -9.01 3.18
CA TYR A 106 31.07 -10.46 2.99
C TYR A 106 30.58 -11.25 4.22
N ASP A 107 30.63 -10.64 5.40
CA ASP A 107 30.23 -11.23 6.68
C ASP A 107 28.73 -11.07 6.95
N VAL A 108 28.03 -10.40 6.05
CA VAL A 108 26.62 -10.04 6.20
C VAL A 108 25.75 -10.88 5.26
N SER A 109 24.55 -11.27 5.72
CA SER A 109 23.63 -11.98 4.84
C SER A 109 23.22 -11.11 3.64
N ALA A 110 23.02 -11.72 2.47
CA ALA A 110 22.65 -11.01 1.24
C ALA A 110 21.45 -10.05 1.39
N ARG A 111 20.52 -10.35 2.31
CA ARG A 111 19.38 -9.49 2.62
C ARG A 111 19.78 -8.12 3.19
N TYR A 112 20.78 -8.08 4.08
CA TYR A 112 21.23 -6.85 4.75
C TYR A 112 22.41 -6.18 4.01
N ALA A 113 22.97 -6.84 3.00
CA ALA A 113 23.91 -6.21 2.09
C ALA A 113 23.25 -5.04 1.31
N TYR A 114 21.94 -5.16 1.06
CA TYR A 114 21.13 -4.11 0.49
C TYR A 114 20.46 -3.31 1.62
N GLY A 115 20.88 -2.07 1.85
CA GLY A 115 20.40 -1.20 2.94
C GLY A 115 18.93 -0.77 2.81
N GLU A 116 18.65 0.51 2.54
CA GLU A 116 17.28 0.98 2.36
C GLU A 116 16.68 0.48 1.04
N ILE A 117 15.56 -0.27 1.09
CA ILE A 117 14.90 -0.78 -0.11
C ILE A 117 13.49 -0.20 -0.24
N ARG A 118 13.15 0.25 -1.46
CA ARG A 118 11.79 0.69 -1.80
C ARG A 118 10.82 -0.47 -1.94
N LEU A 119 9.75 -0.49 -1.13
CA LEU A 119 8.74 -1.53 -1.26
C LEU A 119 8.11 -1.53 -2.65
N THR A 120 7.92 -0.37 -3.29
CA THR A 120 7.40 -0.32 -4.66
C THR A 120 8.36 -0.96 -5.68
N ARG A 121 9.68 -0.92 -5.44
CA ARG A 121 10.66 -1.63 -6.26
C ARG A 121 10.74 -3.10 -5.87
N LEU A 122 10.73 -3.41 -4.58
CA LEU A 122 10.72 -4.79 -4.09
C LEU A 122 9.50 -5.55 -4.61
N ASN A 123 8.31 -4.97 -4.59
CA ASN A 123 7.08 -5.58 -5.11
C ASN A 123 7.10 -5.68 -6.65
N PHE A 124 7.78 -4.76 -7.34
CA PHE A 124 8.00 -4.85 -8.79
C PHE A 124 8.96 -6.00 -9.15
N TYR A 125 10.00 -6.22 -8.35
CA TYR A 125 10.95 -7.31 -8.53
C TYR A 125 10.52 -8.63 -7.87
N ALA A 126 9.54 -8.63 -6.96
CA ALA A 126 9.01 -9.81 -6.28
C ALA A 126 8.52 -10.91 -7.24
N PRO A 127 7.77 -10.62 -8.31
CA PRO A 127 7.41 -11.64 -9.29
C PRO A 127 8.62 -12.15 -10.09
N PHE A 128 9.63 -11.30 -10.32
CA PHE A 128 10.81 -11.63 -11.12
C PHE A 128 11.87 -12.44 -10.34
N LEU A 129 12.10 -12.12 -9.07
CA LEU A 129 13.18 -12.69 -8.25
C LEU A 129 12.70 -13.80 -7.29
N LEU A 130 11.46 -13.73 -6.80
CA LEU A 130 10.98 -14.59 -5.72
C LEU A 130 9.87 -15.56 -6.15
N ARG A 131 9.40 -15.51 -7.40
CA ARG A 131 8.35 -16.38 -7.99
C ARG A 131 7.12 -16.58 -7.07
N LYS A 132 6.87 -15.63 -6.18
CA LYS A 132 5.74 -15.58 -5.25
C LYS A 132 5.00 -14.27 -5.46
N SER A 133 3.73 -14.36 -5.82
CA SER A 133 2.93 -13.25 -6.35
C SER A 133 2.60 -12.15 -5.32
N TYR A 134 2.76 -12.39 -4.01
CA TYR A 134 2.41 -11.43 -2.96
C TYR A 134 3.27 -11.65 -1.72
N PHE A 135 4.19 -10.74 -1.40
CA PHE A 135 5.14 -10.96 -0.29
C PHE A 135 4.68 -10.45 1.09
N GLN A 136 3.71 -9.54 1.18
CA GLN A 136 2.93 -9.23 2.39
C GLN A 136 1.93 -8.12 2.00
N ARG A 137 0.62 -8.30 2.25
CA ARG A 137 -0.35 -7.20 2.17
C ARG A 137 -0.18 -6.34 3.42
N VAL A 138 0.75 -5.40 3.41
CA VAL A 138 0.68 -4.24 4.32
C VAL A 138 -0.48 -3.40 3.78
N GLU A 139 -1.54 -3.19 4.55
CA GLU A 139 -2.74 -2.42 4.17
C GLU A 139 -2.37 -1.30 3.19
N TYR A 140 -2.73 -1.51 1.91
CA TYR A 140 -2.60 -0.45 0.93
C TYR A 140 -3.56 0.65 1.36
N GLN A 141 -3.02 1.71 1.95
CA GLN A 141 -3.74 2.96 2.13
C GLN A 141 -3.92 3.61 0.73
N TYR A 142 -4.66 2.94 -0.14
CA TYR A 142 -5.09 3.42 -1.46
C TYR A 142 -5.88 4.73 -1.36
N GLY A 143 -6.41 5.07 -0.17
CA GLY A 143 -7.21 6.26 0.07
C GLY A 143 -6.51 7.58 -0.26
N THR A 144 -5.21 7.73 0.02
CA THR A 144 -4.52 9.01 -0.22
C THR A 144 -4.26 9.25 -1.71
N TYR A 145 -3.93 8.20 -2.48
CA TYR A 145 -3.81 8.30 -3.93
C TYR A 145 -5.18 8.44 -4.61
N PHE A 146 -6.17 7.64 -4.24
CA PHE A 146 -7.51 7.74 -4.82
C PHE A 146 -8.15 9.10 -4.54
N SER A 147 -7.95 9.69 -3.37
CA SER A 147 -8.54 11.01 -3.03
C SER A 147 -8.16 12.11 -4.04
N ARG A 148 -6.94 12.06 -4.59
CA ARG A 148 -6.46 13.06 -5.55
C ARG A 148 -7.07 12.88 -6.94
N PHE A 149 -7.46 11.66 -7.30
CA PHE A 149 -8.12 11.36 -8.58
C PHE A 149 -9.65 11.48 -8.50
N TYR A 150 -10.26 11.33 -7.31
CA TYR A 150 -11.72 11.46 -7.13
C TYR A 150 -12.24 12.84 -7.54
N GLY A 151 -11.54 13.93 -7.22
CA GLY A 151 -11.97 15.29 -7.58
C GLY A 151 -12.19 15.48 -9.09
N PRO A 152 -11.16 15.27 -9.93
CA PRO A 152 -11.29 15.36 -11.38
C PRO A 152 -12.28 14.34 -11.98
N VAL A 153 -12.33 13.11 -11.46
CA VAL A 153 -13.26 12.08 -11.96
C VAL A 153 -14.71 12.45 -11.69
N LEU A 154 -15.04 12.94 -10.48
CA LEU A 154 -16.38 13.42 -10.15
C LEU A 154 -16.76 14.65 -10.97
N PHE A 155 -15.81 15.52 -11.28
CA PHE A 155 -16.05 16.66 -12.16
C PHE A 155 -16.41 16.22 -13.58
N VAL A 156 -15.64 15.31 -14.18
CA VAL A 156 -15.94 14.76 -15.52
C VAL A 156 -17.28 14.03 -15.51
N PHE A 157 -17.56 13.24 -14.47
CA PHE A 157 -18.81 12.53 -14.32
C PHE A 157 -20.01 13.48 -14.18
N GLY A 158 -19.85 14.58 -13.43
CA GLY A 158 -20.86 15.63 -13.29
C GLY A 158 -21.14 16.35 -14.62
N VAL A 159 -20.09 16.74 -15.35
CA VAL A 159 -20.23 17.35 -16.69
C VAL A 159 -20.92 16.38 -17.65
N ALA A 160 -20.49 15.12 -17.69
CA ALA A 160 -21.11 14.10 -18.53
C ALA A 160 -22.59 13.88 -18.18
N SER A 161 -22.96 13.88 -16.89
CA SER A 161 -24.34 13.72 -16.43
C SER A 161 -25.23 14.90 -16.85
N ILE A 162 -24.72 16.14 -16.75
CA ILE A 162 -25.43 17.34 -17.20
C ILE A 162 -25.65 17.31 -18.72
N VAL A 163 -24.61 16.96 -19.48
CA VAL A 163 -24.71 16.85 -20.94
C VAL A 163 -25.69 15.76 -21.35
N LEU A 164 -25.64 14.58 -20.72
CA LEU A 164 -26.58 13.49 -21.00
C LEU A 164 -28.03 13.88 -20.64
N SER A 165 -28.23 14.55 -19.51
CA SER A 165 -29.55 15.03 -19.11
C SER A 165 -30.09 16.06 -20.10
N GLY A 166 -29.24 16.99 -20.55
CA GLY A 166 -29.59 17.95 -21.60
C GLY A 166 -29.92 17.28 -22.93
N LEU A 167 -29.17 16.24 -23.30
CA LEU A 167 -29.43 15.46 -24.52
C LEU A 167 -30.74 14.69 -24.45
N GLN A 168 -31.05 14.06 -23.30
CA GLN A 168 -32.33 13.40 -23.08
C GLN A 168 -33.51 14.37 -23.25
N VAL A 169 -33.39 15.58 -22.71
CA VAL A 169 -34.41 16.62 -22.86
C VAL A 169 -34.50 17.10 -24.31
N ALA A 170 -33.37 17.32 -25.00
CA ALA A 170 -33.37 17.73 -26.40
C ALA A 170 -33.99 16.68 -27.32
N VAL A 171 -33.65 15.40 -27.13
CA VAL A 171 -34.22 14.28 -27.91
C VAL A 171 -35.72 14.12 -27.65
N ALA A 172 -36.17 14.28 -26.40
CA ALA A 172 -37.60 14.25 -26.08
C ALA A 172 -38.39 15.42 -26.68
N VAL A 173 -37.73 16.57 -26.88
CA VAL A 173 -38.34 17.77 -27.49
C VAL A 173 -38.34 17.70 -29.02
N ASP A 174 -37.47 16.91 -29.64
CA ASP A 174 -37.40 16.70 -31.10
C ASP A 174 -38.36 15.60 -31.60
N GLU A 175 -39.16 15.03 -30.70
CA GLU A 175 -40.25 14.10 -31.00
C GLU A 175 -41.67 14.73 -31.13
N PRO A 176 -41.91 15.95 -31.68
CA PRO A 176 -43.25 16.42 -31.99
C PRO A 176 -43.48 16.38 -33.51
N ASP A 177 -43.97 15.25 -34.05
CA ASP A 177 -45.05 15.24 -35.07
C ASP A 177 -45.29 13.88 -35.75
N LYS A 178 -44.34 12.94 -35.70
CA LYS A 178 -44.52 11.65 -36.40
C LYS A 178 -45.38 10.65 -35.62
N ASN A 179 -45.32 10.69 -34.28
CA ASN A 179 -46.04 9.73 -33.44
C ASN A 179 -47.50 10.12 -33.18
N SER A 180 -47.86 11.41 -33.28
CA SER A 180 -49.26 11.86 -33.16
C SER A 180 -50.09 11.48 -34.40
N ARG A 181 -49.48 11.50 -35.59
CA ARG A 181 -50.11 11.06 -36.84
C ARG A 181 -50.29 9.54 -36.92
N SER A 182 -49.34 8.74 -36.45
CA SER A 182 -49.50 7.29 -36.41
C SER A 182 -50.58 6.86 -35.43
N LEU A 183 -50.61 7.45 -34.22
CA LEU A 183 -51.60 7.14 -33.21
C LEU A 183 -53.02 7.59 -33.60
N SER A 184 -53.16 8.74 -34.26
CA SER A 184 -54.45 9.19 -34.79
C SER A 184 -54.97 8.33 -35.94
N VAL A 185 -54.10 7.85 -36.84
CA VAL A 185 -54.50 6.91 -37.91
C VAL A 185 -54.91 5.56 -37.33
N VAL A 186 -54.20 5.05 -36.32
CA VAL A 186 -54.56 3.80 -35.63
C VAL A 186 -55.87 3.96 -34.85
N ALA A 187 -56.08 5.10 -34.18
CA ALA A 187 -57.33 5.40 -33.47
C ALA A 187 -58.52 5.52 -34.44
N LEU A 188 -58.34 6.18 -35.58
CA LEU A 188 -59.37 6.27 -36.63
C LEU A 188 -59.67 4.91 -37.26
N TRP A 189 -58.66 4.07 -37.46
CA TRP A 189 -58.85 2.70 -37.96
C TRP A 189 -59.61 1.82 -36.96
N TRP A 190 -59.31 1.96 -35.67
CA TRP A 190 -60.01 1.25 -34.59
C TRP A 190 -61.48 1.70 -34.46
N GLN A 191 -61.76 3.00 -34.53
CA GLN A 191 -63.12 3.53 -34.48
C GLN A 191 -63.96 3.09 -35.70
N LYS A 192 -63.37 3.05 -36.90
CA LYS A 192 -64.05 2.60 -38.12
C LYS A 192 -64.36 1.10 -38.11
N ASN A 193 -63.48 0.28 -37.55
CA ASN A 193 -63.70 -1.17 -37.45
C ASN A 193 -64.56 -1.58 -36.25
N GLY A 194 -64.67 -0.75 -35.21
CA GLY A 194 -65.59 -0.97 -34.10
C GLY A 194 -67.07 -0.84 -34.50
N SER A 195 -67.40 0.08 -35.42
CA SER A 195 -68.77 0.33 -35.87
C SER A 195 -69.33 -0.75 -36.81
N LEU A 196 -68.46 -1.44 -37.56
CA LEU A 196 -68.88 -2.52 -38.48
C LEU A 196 -69.20 -3.84 -37.75
N ARG A 197 -68.80 -3.96 -36.48
CA ARG A 197 -69.06 -5.15 -35.67
C ARG A 197 -70.43 -5.11 -34.98
N SER A 198 -71.04 -3.94 -34.81
CA SER A 198 -72.38 -3.80 -34.20
C SER A 198 -73.54 -3.96 -35.19
N GLU A 199 -73.31 -3.92 -36.50
CA GLU A 199 -74.36 -4.08 -37.52
C GLU A 199 -74.59 -5.54 -37.95
N ILE A 200 -73.66 -6.46 -37.63
CA ILE A 200 -73.77 -7.88 -38.01
C ILE A 200 -74.50 -8.70 -36.93
N ASP A 201 -74.56 -8.21 -35.69
CA ASP A 201 -75.22 -8.89 -34.56
C ASP A 201 -76.74 -8.59 -34.44
N PHE A 202 -77.35 -7.85 -35.39
CA PHE A 202 -78.79 -7.54 -35.40
C PHE A 202 -79.58 -8.24 -36.54
N ALA A 203 -78.93 -9.11 -37.33
CA ALA A 203 -79.56 -9.80 -38.45
C ALA A 203 -79.50 -11.35 -38.34
N SER A 204 -79.52 -11.89 -37.11
CA SER A 204 -79.75 -13.32 -36.83
C SER A 204 -80.88 -13.53 -35.83
#